data_AF-A2EF74-F1
#
_entry.id   AF-A2EF74-F1
#
_cell.length_a   1.000
_cell.length_b   1.000
_cell.length_c   1.000
_cell.angle_alpha   90.00
_cell.angle_beta   90.00
_cell.angle_gamma   90.00
#
_symmetry.space_group_name_H-M   'P 1'
#
loop_
_entity.id
_entity.type
_entity.pdbx_description
1 polymer ?
#
loop_
_entity_poly.entity_id
_entity_poly.type
_entity_poly.pdbx_seq_one_letter_code
_entity_poly.pdbx_strand_id
1 'polypeptide(L)'
;MENSTEESKPVPETPTEEQTGVKSPRRKQIPVPPPIETSSPSPRSSSGSGRCYSPRMSENGSPSPRRSLQMGGRPNSAREFPQRRPYSPRSPRSNSNADERLSLYRNSTDAALAARRRPSDSSAPVSPRLASPRMNNFRRSMPIFKIPESGPEIQKYKEQALNKKLPLDLSQGTYDDIVYALANDRKNLAAKHNFEKSDKCNEAIKYVKECQIQAAKNELQKKVQQENQEKNQEIVKELEKFDEDSKRLLKELLATEKKMRAELEQQHEKEITENEQLWTSDVKLKNYNAPTNALMSLKKQINLLTVQCRFKEASVVTKEYQRQKAHEEKESFAQMQHDYDEALTKILDRQKEELKAFDAQTEIRVKHFEVTRGKERKAIENKLQINKNTAETAQDPEKLWAKTNVQRAQINEGPLNASTKLTRKDIADSDFELLTLPPLDLKRKK
;
A
#
# COMPACT_ATOMS: atom_id res chain seq x y z
N MET A 1 83.20 7.27 9.51
CA MET A 1 82.47 7.74 10.71
C MET A 1 81.24 8.44 10.15
N GLU A 2 80.02 7.94 10.22
CA GLU A 2 79.38 6.98 11.11
C GLU A 2 78.44 6.07 10.31
N ASN A 3 78.30 4.84 10.79
CA ASN A 3 77.39 3.81 10.30
C ASN A 3 75.99 4.08 10.82
N SER A 4 74.96 3.96 9.97
CA SER A 4 73.59 3.71 10.40
C SER A 4 73.06 2.47 9.70
N THR A 5 72.79 1.48 10.55
CA THR A 5 72.46 0.09 10.30
C THR A 5 71.00 -0.12 10.72
N GLU A 6 70.29 -1.04 10.02
CA GLU A 6 69.04 -1.73 10.43
C GLU A 6 67.78 -0.85 10.59
N GLU A 7 66.60 -1.21 10.07
CA GLU A 7 65.85 -2.43 10.35
C GLU A 7 65.00 -2.87 9.14
N SER A 8 65.16 -4.14 8.78
CA SER A 8 64.34 -4.85 7.79
C SER A 8 63.18 -5.55 8.51
N LYS A 9 61.93 -5.27 8.10
CA LYS A 9 60.73 -5.97 8.60
C LYS A 9 60.45 -7.22 7.75
N PRO A 10 60.10 -8.36 8.37
CA PRO A 10 59.85 -9.61 7.66
C PRO A 10 58.47 -9.62 6.97
N VAL A 11 58.45 -10.17 5.76
CA VAL A 11 57.27 -10.45 4.93
C VAL A 11 56.60 -11.75 5.45
N PRO A 12 55.27 -11.80 5.65
CA PRO A 12 54.59 -13.03 6.00
C PRO A 12 54.41 -13.95 4.79
N GLU A 13 54.82 -15.20 4.98
CA GLU A 13 54.72 -16.32 4.05
C GLU A 13 53.26 -16.65 3.69
N THR A 14 53.02 -16.84 2.39
CA THR A 14 51.77 -17.35 1.84
C THR A 14 51.70 -18.87 1.97
N PRO A 15 50.59 -19.47 2.46
CA PRO A 15 50.43 -20.90 2.49
C PRO A 15 50.15 -21.46 1.09
N THR A 16 50.88 -22.51 0.76
CA THR A 16 50.70 -23.37 -0.42
C THR A 16 49.47 -24.24 -0.19
N GLU A 17 48.41 -24.04 -0.97
CA GLU A 17 47.20 -24.87 -0.87
C GLU A 17 47.09 -25.83 -2.06
N GLU A 18 46.77 -27.06 -1.70
CA GLU A 18 46.90 -28.30 -2.43
C GLU A 18 45.99 -28.41 -3.65
N GLN A 19 46.54 -29.02 -4.70
CA GLN A 19 45.79 -29.53 -5.83
C GLN A 19 44.87 -30.67 -5.39
N THR A 20 43.56 -30.42 -5.36
CA THR A 20 42.55 -31.49 -5.40
C THR A 20 41.73 -31.36 -6.69
N GLY A 21 41.88 -32.36 -7.55
CA GLY A 21 41.18 -32.45 -8.82
C GLY A 21 39.68 -32.69 -8.62
N VAL A 22 38.87 -31.77 -9.13
CA VAL A 22 37.42 -31.95 -9.27
C VAL A 22 37.06 -31.99 -10.74
N LYS A 23 36.50 -33.13 -11.16
CA LYS A 23 35.99 -33.44 -12.49
C LYS A 23 34.91 -32.42 -12.91
N SER A 24 35.12 -31.77 -14.05
CA SER A 24 34.14 -30.89 -14.68
C SER A 24 32.88 -31.66 -15.12
N PRO A 25 31.66 -31.21 -14.79
CA PRO A 25 30.46 -31.72 -15.41
C PRO A 25 30.27 -31.10 -16.80
N ARG A 26 30.07 -32.00 -17.76
CA ARG A 26 29.71 -31.77 -19.17
C ARG A 26 28.60 -30.71 -19.29
N ARG A 27 28.95 -29.54 -19.84
CA ARG A 27 28.03 -28.45 -20.19
C ARG A 27 27.01 -28.94 -21.22
N LYS A 28 25.76 -29.16 -20.79
CA LYS A 28 24.63 -29.39 -21.71
C LYS A 28 24.42 -28.11 -22.52
N GLN A 29 24.51 -28.22 -23.83
CA GLN A 29 24.15 -27.16 -24.77
C GLN A 29 22.67 -26.84 -24.61
N ILE A 30 22.37 -25.59 -24.27
CA ILE A 30 21.00 -25.06 -24.29
C ILE A 30 20.74 -24.57 -25.73
N PRO A 31 19.61 -24.92 -26.36
CA PRO A 31 19.29 -24.47 -27.70
C PRO A 31 19.09 -22.95 -27.74
N VAL A 32 19.72 -22.30 -28.70
CA VAL A 32 19.52 -20.89 -29.04
C VAL A 32 18.11 -20.73 -29.62
N PRO A 33 17.26 -19.83 -29.10
CA PRO A 33 15.98 -19.54 -29.74
C PRO A 33 16.18 -18.73 -31.04
N PRO A 34 15.38 -18.97 -32.09
CA PRO A 34 15.50 -18.26 -33.36
C PRO A 34 15.11 -16.78 -33.24
N PRO A 35 15.59 -15.93 -34.16
CA PRO A 35 15.32 -14.50 -34.14
C PRO A 35 13.84 -14.20 -34.40
N ILE A 36 13.28 -13.28 -33.59
CA ILE A 36 11.93 -12.76 -33.75
C ILE A 36 11.94 -11.77 -34.92
N GLU A 37 11.32 -12.18 -36.03
CA GLU A 37 11.02 -11.30 -37.16
C GLU A 37 10.04 -10.20 -36.71
N THR A 38 10.47 -8.95 -36.78
CA THR A 38 9.61 -7.78 -36.60
C THR A 38 8.75 -7.59 -37.85
N SER A 39 7.53 -8.10 -37.82
CA SER A 39 6.51 -7.78 -38.82
C SER A 39 5.86 -6.43 -38.51
N SER A 40 6.08 -5.47 -39.41
CA SER A 40 5.45 -4.15 -39.47
C SER A 40 3.91 -4.21 -39.45
N PRO A 41 3.21 -3.29 -38.78
CA PRO A 41 1.78 -3.10 -38.99
C PRO A 41 1.52 -2.12 -40.14
N SER A 42 0.91 -2.63 -41.22
CA SER A 42 0.27 -1.83 -42.26
C SER A 42 -0.98 -1.09 -41.71
N PRO A 43 -1.28 0.12 -42.20
CA PRO A 43 -2.45 0.88 -41.76
C PRO A 43 -3.73 0.38 -42.43
N ARG A 44 -4.74 0.09 -41.60
CA ARG A 44 -6.12 -0.15 -42.07
C ARG A 44 -6.78 1.17 -42.46
N SER A 45 -7.18 1.22 -43.72
CA SER A 45 -8.19 2.09 -44.27
C SER A 45 -9.53 1.90 -43.56
N SER A 46 -10.14 3.00 -43.09
CA SER A 46 -11.57 3.06 -42.81
C SER A 46 -12.14 4.29 -43.51
N SER A 47 -12.81 4.00 -44.61
CA SER A 47 -13.77 4.84 -45.31
C SER A 47 -14.88 5.31 -44.37
N GLY A 48 -15.18 6.61 -44.39
CA GLY A 48 -16.27 7.21 -43.63
C GLY A 48 -16.61 8.61 -44.15
N SER A 49 -17.43 8.63 -45.21
CA SER A 49 -18.09 9.78 -45.83
C SER A 49 -18.59 10.85 -44.84
N GLY A 50 -18.38 12.14 -45.14
CA GLY A 50 -19.09 13.20 -44.43
C GLY A 50 -18.77 14.64 -44.81
N ARG A 51 -19.36 15.11 -45.91
CA ARG A 51 -19.90 16.47 -46.14
C ARG A 51 -18.93 17.63 -46.44
N CYS A 52 -19.06 18.02 -47.69
CA CYS A 52 -18.80 19.31 -48.33
C CYS A 52 -19.20 20.53 -47.47
N TYR A 53 -18.31 21.52 -47.37
CA TYR A 53 -18.62 22.95 -47.45
C TYR A 53 -17.33 23.71 -47.77
N SER A 54 -17.18 24.12 -49.04
CA SER A 54 -16.38 25.29 -49.40
C SER A 54 -17.14 26.54 -48.91
N PRO A 55 -16.48 27.66 -48.56
CA PRO A 55 -16.06 28.53 -49.64
C PRO A 55 -14.83 29.43 -49.38
N ARG A 56 -14.30 29.91 -50.52
CA ARG A 56 -13.82 31.27 -50.76
C ARG A 56 -12.34 31.55 -50.49
N MET A 57 -11.59 31.41 -51.60
CA MET A 57 -10.40 32.20 -51.89
C MET A 57 -10.73 33.70 -51.84
N SER A 58 -9.84 34.49 -51.27
CA SER A 58 -9.62 35.86 -51.72
C SER A 58 -8.13 36.16 -51.61
N GLU A 59 -7.56 36.31 -52.79
CA GLU A 59 -6.25 36.89 -53.08
C GLU A 59 -6.18 38.34 -52.56
N ASN A 60 -4.96 38.78 -52.23
CA ASN A 60 -4.34 40.06 -52.62
C ASN A 60 -3.53 40.68 -51.48
N GLY A 61 -2.27 41.03 -51.80
CA GLY A 61 -1.57 42.12 -51.13
C GLY A 61 -0.15 41.83 -50.67
N SER A 62 0.78 41.77 -51.62
CA SER A 62 2.22 41.98 -51.37
C SER A 62 2.50 43.50 -51.16
N PRO A 63 3.77 43.98 -51.07
CA PRO A 63 4.33 44.61 -49.87
C PRO A 63 4.72 46.08 -50.11
N SER A 64 5.11 46.85 -49.07
CA SER A 64 6.27 47.79 -49.09
C SER A 64 6.31 48.83 -47.95
N PRO A 65 7.48 49.50 -47.74
CA PRO A 65 7.92 50.06 -46.46
C PRO A 65 8.05 51.61 -46.44
N ARG A 66 8.65 52.13 -45.34
CA ARG A 66 9.26 53.46 -45.10
C ARG A 66 8.33 54.64 -44.73
N ARG A 67 8.62 55.24 -43.56
CA ARG A 67 9.00 56.67 -43.35
C ARG A 67 9.10 56.95 -41.83
N SER A 68 10.30 57.19 -41.30
CA SER A 68 11.01 58.48 -41.12
C SER A 68 10.54 59.31 -39.91
N LEU A 69 11.42 59.37 -38.91
CA LEU A 69 11.82 60.52 -38.09
C LEU A 69 10.89 61.75 -38.02
N GLN A 70 10.52 62.15 -36.80
CA GLN A 70 10.59 63.56 -36.41
C GLN A 70 10.81 63.74 -34.90
N MET A 71 11.75 64.64 -34.61
CA MET A 71 12.15 65.16 -33.30
C MET A 71 11.21 66.27 -32.83
N GLY A 72 11.12 66.43 -31.50
CA GLY A 72 10.54 67.58 -30.80
C GLY A 72 9.83 67.10 -29.54
N GLY A 73 10.00 67.61 -28.31
CA GLY A 73 10.71 68.78 -27.83
C GLY A 73 9.97 69.33 -26.60
N ARG A 74 10.44 68.96 -25.39
CA ARG A 74 10.34 69.70 -24.10
C ARG A 74 8.91 69.96 -23.50
N PRO A 75 8.75 70.54 -22.29
CA PRO A 75 8.63 69.79 -21.02
C PRO A 75 7.46 70.30 -20.12
N ASN A 76 7.45 69.86 -18.85
CA ASN A 76 6.68 70.36 -17.71
C ASN A 76 5.16 70.07 -17.66
N SER A 77 4.78 69.20 -16.73
CA SER A 77 3.86 69.61 -15.66
C SER A 77 3.96 68.65 -14.47
N ALA A 78 3.81 69.27 -13.30
CA ALA A 78 3.97 68.72 -11.98
C ALA A 78 3.12 67.48 -11.71
N ARG A 79 3.68 66.50 -10.99
CA ARG A 79 2.88 65.68 -10.09
C ARG A 79 3.68 65.32 -8.83
N GLU A 80 3.10 65.82 -7.76
CA GLU A 80 3.36 65.65 -6.34
C GLU A 80 3.92 64.28 -5.94
N PHE A 81 4.99 64.32 -5.16
CA PHE A 81 5.52 63.21 -4.39
C PHE A 81 4.70 63.00 -3.11
N PRO A 82 4.18 61.80 -2.82
CA PRO A 82 3.92 61.40 -1.46
C PRO A 82 5.19 60.76 -0.86
N GLN A 83 5.45 61.18 0.37
CA GLN A 83 6.63 60.87 1.16
C GLN A 83 6.85 59.37 1.38
N ARG A 84 8.12 58.97 1.26
CA ARG A 84 8.62 57.66 1.69
C ARG A 84 8.50 57.52 3.21
N ARG A 85 7.81 56.47 3.66
CA ARG A 85 7.96 55.95 5.03
C ARG A 85 9.22 55.06 5.11
N PRO A 86 10.05 55.17 6.15
CA PRO A 86 11.18 54.28 6.35
C PRO A 86 10.68 52.91 6.84
N TYR A 87 11.13 51.84 6.17
CA TYR A 87 10.94 50.47 6.63
C TYR A 87 11.79 50.22 7.87
N SER A 88 11.14 49.74 8.93
CA SER A 88 11.75 49.27 10.18
C SER A 88 12.35 47.86 9.99
N PRO A 89 13.54 47.57 10.55
CA PRO A 89 14.17 46.26 10.46
C PRO A 89 13.52 45.28 11.46
N ARG A 90 13.01 44.15 10.96
CA ARG A 90 12.46 43.09 11.81
C ARG A 90 13.56 42.10 12.14
N SER A 91 13.94 42.06 13.42
CA SER A 91 14.89 41.14 14.05
C SER A 91 14.52 39.66 13.90
N PRO A 92 15.50 38.75 14.02
CA PRO A 92 15.32 37.31 13.80
C PRO A 92 14.68 36.65 15.03
N ARG A 93 13.72 35.75 14.81
CA ARG A 93 13.22 34.87 15.87
C ARG A 93 14.09 33.62 15.92
N SER A 94 14.69 33.45 17.09
CA SER A 94 15.45 32.32 17.59
C SER A 94 14.70 31.01 17.49
N ASN A 95 15.45 29.98 17.10
CA ASN A 95 15.07 28.58 17.13
C ASN A 95 15.83 27.96 18.32
N SER A 96 15.13 27.68 19.42
CA SER A 96 15.65 26.91 20.55
C SER A 96 14.48 26.36 21.37
N ASN A 97 14.22 25.06 21.26
CA ASN A 97 14.43 24.15 22.39
C ASN A 97 13.92 22.75 22.05
N ALA A 98 14.82 21.81 22.32
CA ALA A 98 14.57 20.40 22.43
C ALA A 98 13.87 20.07 23.76
N ASP A 99 13.39 18.83 23.80
CA ASP A 99 13.24 17.92 24.92
C ASP A 99 12.00 17.90 25.82
N GLU A 100 11.53 16.65 25.93
CA GLU A 100 10.92 15.96 27.07
C GLU A 100 9.76 16.65 27.81
N ARG A 101 8.58 16.02 27.72
CA ARG A 101 8.00 15.31 28.88
C ARG A 101 6.75 14.52 28.54
N LEU A 102 6.78 13.27 29.02
CA LEU A 102 5.64 12.39 29.30
C LEU A 102 4.45 13.13 29.93
N SER A 103 3.23 12.87 29.47
CA SER A 103 2.07 12.77 30.36
C SER A 103 0.95 11.90 29.77
N LEU A 104 0.41 11.08 30.66
CA LEU A 104 -0.68 10.11 30.48
C LEU A 104 -2.05 10.79 30.63
N TYR A 105 -3.11 10.11 30.14
CA TYR A 105 -4.55 10.34 30.37
C TYR A 105 -5.12 11.66 29.77
N ARG A 106 -6.32 11.73 29.18
CA ARG A 106 -7.63 11.15 29.55
C ARG A 106 -8.64 11.35 28.41
N ASN A 107 -9.63 10.45 28.33
CA ASN A 107 -10.85 10.57 27.54
C ASN A 107 -11.74 11.75 27.98
N SER A 108 -12.53 12.35 27.07
CA SER A 108 -13.98 12.56 27.27
C SER A 108 -14.63 13.21 26.05
N THR A 109 -15.89 12.80 25.86
CA THR A 109 -16.92 13.22 24.93
C THR A 109 -17.38 14.67 25.10
N ASP A 110 -17.91 15.23 24.00
CA ASP A 110 -19.15 16.03 23.90
C ASP A 110 -19.00 17.26 23.00
N ALA A 111 -19.81 17.30 21.93
CA ALA A 111 -20.28 18.55 21.34
C ALA A 111 -21.49 18.27 20.46
N ALA A 112 -22.67 18.61 21.00
CA ALA A 112 -23.91 18.78 20.26
C ALA A 112 -24.19 20.29 20.08
N LEU A 113 -25.09 20.59 19.15
CA LEU A 113 -25.99 21.77 19.03
C LEU A 113 -25.67 22.80 17.92
N ALA A 114 -26.51 22.76 16.87
CA ALA A 114 -27.25 23.89 16.27
C ALA A 114 -28.09 23.37 15.09
N ALA A 115 -29.16 23.98 14.57
CA ALA A 115 -30.35 24.66 15.09
C ALA A 115 -31.24 24.97 13.85
N ARG A 116 -32.48 24.45 13.84
CA ARG A 116 -33.74 24.93 13.19
C ARG A 116 -33.71 25.66 11.82
N ARG A 117 -34.43 25.12 10.80
CA ARG A 117 -35.69 25.67 10.18
C ARG A 117 -36.21 24.81 8.99
N ARG A 118 -37.54 24.92 8.77
CA ARG A 118 -38.57 24.29 7.85
C ARG A 118 -38.23 24.27 6.33
N PRO A 119 -39.03 23.71 5.36
CA PRO A 119 -40.47 23.30 5.30
C PRO A 119 -40.78 21.95 4.56
N SER A 120 -41.92 21.27 4.81
CA SER A 120 -43.20 21.15 4.06
C SER A 120 -43.20 20.43 2.69
N ASP A 121 -44.25 19.61 2.49
CA ASP A 121 -44.70 18.86 1.31
C ASP A 121 -43.98 17.53 0.99
N SER A 122 -44.62 16.41 0.63
CA SER A 122 -46.04 16.06 0.45
C SER A 122 -46.17 14.53 0.23
N SER A 123 -47.32 13.96 0.62
CA SER A 123 -48.04 12.81 0.02
C SER A 123 -47.46 11.37 -0.04
N ALA A 124 -48.17 10.48 0.69
CA ALA A 124 -48.65 9.11 0.33
C ALA A 124 -47.69 7.89 0.39
N PRO A 125 -48.20 6.61 0.43
CA PRO A 125 -49.56 6.11 0.69
C PRO A 125 -49.68 5.09 1.86
N VAL A 126 -50.90 4.95 2.37
CA VAL A 126 -51.32 4.00 3.42
C VAL A 126 -51.40 2.57 2.87
N SER A 127 -50.70 1.62 3.50
CA SER A 127 -50.86 0.19 3.22
C SER A 127 -51.85 -0.49 4.19
N PRO A 128 -52.67 -1.43 3.71
CA PRO A 128 -53.79 -1.98 4.46
C PRO A 128 -53.36 -3.09 5.44
N ARG A 129 -53.94 -3.04 6.65
CA ARG A 129 -53.87 -4.11 7.67
C ARG A 129 -54.52 -5.39 7.13
N LEU A 130 -53.71 -6.43 6.93
CA LEU A 130 -54.20 -7.80 6.77
C LEU A 130 -54.44 -8.43 8.14
N ALA A 131 -55.66 -8.91 8.34
CA ALA A 131 -56.14 -9.57 9.54
C ALA A 131 -55.43 -10.93 9.74
N SER A 132 -54.89 -11.13 10.94
CA SER A 132 -54.29 -12.38 11.37
C SER A 132 -55.36 -13.46 11.61
N PRO A 133 -55.25 -14.66 11.01
CA PRO A 133 -56.18 -15.75 11.28
C PRO A 133 -55.90 -16.38 12.65
N ARG A 134 -56.96 -16.52 13.46
CA ARG A 134 -57.00 -17.34 14.68
C ARG A 134 -56.64 -18.79 14.36
N MET A 135 -55.44 -19.22 14.71
CA MET A 135 -55.04 -20.63 14.72
C MET A 135 -55.52 -21.28 16.02
N ASN A 136 -56.64 -22.02 15.96
CA ASN A 136 -57.23 -22.73 17.10
C ASN A 136 -57.12 -24.27 16.98
N ASN A 137 -56.11 -24.79 16.28
CA ASN A 137 -56.00 -26.22 15.93
C ASN A 137 -54.86 -27.02 16.60
N PHE A 138 -54.15 -26.47 17.58
CA PHE A 138 -52.97 -27.14 18.18
C PHE A 138 -53.27 -28.07 19.37
N ARG A 139 -54.40 -28.79 19.36
CA ARG A 139 -54.79 -29.71 20.46
C ARG A 139 -54.94 -31.18 20.09
N ARG A 140 -54.51 -31.63 18.90
CA ARG A 140 -54.70 -33.03 18.49
C ARG A 140 -53.47 -33.63 17.82
N SER A 141 -52.49 -34.01 18.64
CA SER A 141 -51.70 -35.24 18.52
C SER A 141 -50.52 -35.16 19.50
N MET A 142 -50.79 -35.41 20.77
CA MET A 142 -49.68 -35.74 21.68
C MET A 142 -49.15 -37.09 21.19
N PRO A 143 -47.87 -37.20 20.79
CA PRO A 143 -47.31 -38.48 20.39
C PRO A 143 -47.54 -39.49 21.53
N ILE A 144 -48.12 -40.63 21.18
CA ILE A 144 -48.29 -41.74 22.12
C ILE A 144 -46.88 -42.22 22.44
N PHE A 145 -46.32 -41.77 23.56
CA PHE A 145 -45.04 -42.23 24.06
C PHE A 145 -45.17 -43.72 24.36
N LYS A 146 -44.61 -44.56 23.48
CA LYS A 146 -44.41 -45.98 23.75
C LYS A 146 -43.58 -46.09 25.02
N ILE A 147 -44.10 -46.79 26.00
CA ILE A 147 -43.39 -47.12 27.24
C ILE A 147 -42.18 -47.96 26.80
N PRO A 148 -40.94 -47.48 26.97
CA PRO A 148 -39.76 -48.28 26.62
C PRO A 148 -39.80 -49.55 27.46
N GLU A 149 -39.79 -50.72 26.83
CA GLU A 149 -39.67 -51.99 27.55
C GLU A 149 -38.31 -52.00 28.26
N SER A 150 -38.32 -52.21 29.57
CA SER A 150 -37.10 -52.15 30.39
C SER A 150 -36.20 -53.34 30.08
N GLY A 151 -35.31 -53.20 29.10
CA GLY A 151 -34.30 -54.18 28.79
C GLY A 151 -33.41 -54.50 30.02
N PRO A 152 -32.78 -55.68 30.06
CA PRO A 152 -31.97 -56.12 31.21
C PRO A 152 -30.80 -55.17 31.53
N GLU A 153 -30.28 -54.46 30.52
CA GLU A 153 -29.24 -53.45 30.72
C GLU A 153 -29.72 -52.23 31.51
N ILE A 154 -30.93 -51.73 31.23
CA ILE A 154 -31.52 -50.58 31.94
C ILE A 154 -31.74 -50.93 33.42
N GLN A 155 -32.09 -52.19 33.71
CA GLN A 155 -32.24 -52.66 35.09
C GLN A 155 -30.90 -52.66 35.85
N LYS A 156 -29.82 -53.10 35.21
CA LYS A 156 -28.46 -53.04 35.78
C LYS A 156 -28.04 -51.59 36.05
N TYR A 157 -28.28 -50.67 35.11
CA TYR A 157 -27.96 -49.26 35.31
C TYR A 157 -28.84 -48.59 36.36
N LYS A 158 -30.10 -49.01 36.48
CA LYS A 158 -31.01 -48.58 37.55
C LYS A 158 -30.50 -48.99 38.93
N GLU A 159 -30.02 -50.21 39.10
CA GLU A 159 -29.38 -50.66 40.35
C GLU A 159 -28.08 -49.91 40.65
N GLN A 160 -27.27 -49.65 39.62
CA GLN A 160 -26.06 -48.83 39.75
C GLN A 160 -26.38 -47.37 40.12
N ALA A 161 -27.45 -46.80 39.59
CA ALA A 161 -27.93 -45.46 39.92
C ALA A 161 -28.40 -45.37 41.38
N LEU A 162 -29.13 -46.39 41.87
CA LEU A 162 -29.52 -46.48 43.29
C LEU A 162 -28.30 -46.55 44.23
N ASN A 163 -27.21 -47.15 43.74
CA ASN A 163 -25.93 -47.25 44.47
C ASN A 163 -24.98 -46.06 44.21
N LYS A 164 -25.37 -45.05 43.43
CA LYS A 164 -24.54 -43.89 43.04
C LYS A 164 -23.22 -44.28 42.35
N LYS A 165 -23.24 -45.32 41.51
CA LYS A 165 -22.08 -45.85 40.76
C LYS A 165 -22.35 -45.92 39.26
N LEU A 166 -22.97 -44.88 38.70
CA LEU A 166 -23.33 -44.88 37.29
C LEU A 166 -22.13 -44.42 36.43
N PRO A 167 -21.84 -45.08 35.30
CA PRO A 167 -20.83 -44.62 34.34
C PRO A 167 -21.18 -43.24 33.74
N LEU A 168 -20.17 -42.47 33.33
CA LEU A 168 -20.33 -41.14 32.70
C LEU A 168 -20.40 -41.19 31.16
N ASP A 169 -20.07 -42.33 30.55
CA ASP A 169 -19.97 -42.49 29.08
C ASP A 169 -21.23 -43.13 28.45
N LEU A 170 -22.40 -43.01 29.09
CA LEU A 170 -23.65 -43.54 28.55
C LEU A 170 -24.23 -42.58 27.49
N SER A 171 -24.99 -43.13 26.53
CA SER A 171 -25.73 -42.33 25.56
C SER A 171 -26.84 -41.52 26.24
N GLN A 172 -27.11 -40.31 25.75
CA GLN A 172 -28.15 -39.43 26.26
C GLN A 172 -29.52 -40.13 26.36
N GLY A 173 -29.86 -40.94 25.35
CA GLY A 173 -31.12 -41.70 25.35
C GLY A 173 -31.19 -42.74 26.47
N THR A 174 -30.07 -43.38 26.80
CA THR A 174 -30.00 -44.36 27.89
C THR A 174 -30.20 -43.69 29.26
N TYR A 175 -29.70 -42.47 29.46
CA TYR A 175 -29.99 -41.69 30.68
C TYR A 175 -31.48 -41.37 30.81
N ASP A 176 -32.14 -40.98 29.72
CA ASP A 176 -33.58 -40.68 29.71
C ASP A 176 -34.42 -41.93 30.02
N ASP A 177 -34.03 -43.09 29.48
CA ASP A 177 -34.68 -44.38 29.76
C ASP A 177 -34.55 -44.79 31.23
N ILE A 178 -33.37 -44.58 31.85
CA ILE A 178 -33.14 -44.84 33.28
C ILE A 178 -33.98 -43.90 34.16
N VAL A 179 -34.03 -42.61 33.82
CA VAL A 179 -34.86 -41.62 34.53
C VAL A 179 -36.34 -41.99 34.43
N TYR A 180 -36.79 -42.42 33.25
CA TYR A 180 -38.17 -42.87 33.03
C TYR A 180 -38.49 -44.12 33.86
N ALA A 181 -37.62 -45.12 33.85
CA ALA A 181 -37.78 -46.34 34.64
C ALA A 181 -37.87 -46.04 36.15
N LEU A 182 -36.92 -45.27 36.70
CA LEU A 182 -36.92 -44.86 38.11
C LEU A 182 -38.14 -44.01 38.47
N ALA A 183 -38.59 -43.13 37.58
CA ALA A 183 -39.80 -42.31 37.79
C ALA A 183 -41.07 -43.18 37.84
N ASN A 184 -41.11 -44.26 37.06
CA ASN A 184 -42.21 -45.23 37.09
C ASN A 184 -42.19 -46.04 38.39
N ASP A 185 -41.02 -46.52 38.84
CA ASP A 185 -40.89 -47.19 40.14
C ASP A 185 -41.30 -46.29 41.30
N ARG A 186 -40.91 -45.02 41.26
CA ARG A 186 -41.32 -44.02 42.24
C ARG A 186 -42.84 -43.90 42.32
N LYS A 187 -43.52 -43.81 41.18
CA LYS A 187 -45.00 -43.77 41.12
C LYS A 187 -45.61 -45.04 41.73
N ASN A 188 -45.08 -46.20 41.38
CA ASN A 188 -45.54 -47.50 41.88
C ASN A 188 -45.32 -47.68 43.39
N LEU A 189 -44.19 -47.20 43.93
CA LEU A 189 -43.86 -47.24 45.36
C LEU A 189 -44.69 -46.25 46.18
N ALA A 190 -44.92 -45.04 45.64
CA ALA A 190 -45.80 -44.04 46.24
C ALA A 190 -47.25 -44.54 46.33
N ALA A 191 -47.76 -45.22 45.29
CA ALA A 191 -49.08 -45.84 45.30
C ALA A 191 -49.22 -46.95 46.37
N LYS A 192 -48.11 -47.58 46.78
CA LYS A 192 -48.04 -48.58 47.85
C LYS A 192 -47.71 -47.97 49.23
N HIS A 193 -47.72 -46.65 49.37
CA HIS A 193 -47.37 -45.91 50.59
C HIS A 193 -45.95 -46.18 51.13
N ASN A 194 -45.01 -46.64 50.29
CA ASN A 194 -43.62 -46.89 50.71
C ASN A 194 -42.74 -45.66 50.40
N PHE A 195 -42.87 -44.63 51.23
CA PHE A 195 -42.27 -43.32 50.99
C PHE A 195 -40.73 -43.34 51.06
N GLU A 196 -40.13 -44.11 51.97
CA GLU A 196 -38.67 -44.19 52.10
C GLU A 196 -38.01 -44.72 50.82
N LYS A 197 -38.58 -45.76 50.21
CA LYS A 197 -38.07 -46.30 48.94
C LYS A 197 -38.34 -45.35 47.78
N SER A 198 -39.48 -44.66 47.79
CA SER A 198 -39.80 -43.62 46.82
C SER A 198 -38.79 -42.46 46.87
N ASP A 199 -38.34 -42.07 48.07
CA ASP A 199 -37.32 -41.03 48.24
C ASP A 199 -35.94 -41.48 47.75
N LYS A 200 -35.56 -42.75 47.97
CA LYS A 200 -34.36 -43.33 47.33
C LYS A 200 -34.43 -43.27 45.81
N CYS A 201 -35.59 -43.54 45.20
CA CYS A 201 -35.78 -43.36 43.76
C CYS A 201 -35.66 -41.88 43.34
N ASN A 202 -36.18 -40.93 44.14
CA ASN A 202 -36.00 -39.50 43.89
C ASN A 202 -34.53 -39.08 43.91
N GLU A 203 -33.75 -39.54 44.90
CA GLU A 203 -32.31 -39.30 44.97
C GLU A 203 -31.57 -39.88 43.77
N ALA A 204 -31.90 -41.12 43.39
CA ALA A 204 -31.32 -41.75 42.21
C ALA A 204 -31.65 -40.96 40.93
N ILE A 205 -32.89 -40.47 40.77
CA ILE A 205 -33.26 -39.62 39.62
C ILE A 205 -32.44 -38.33 39.59
N LYS A 206 -32.24 -37.66 40.74
CA LYS A 206 -31.39 -36.46 40.82
C LYS A 206 -29.96 -36.77 40.40
N TYR A 207 -29.38 -37.84 40.94
CA TYR A 207 -28.02 -38.28 40.61
C TYR A 207 -27.86 -38.64 39.13
N VAL A 208 -28.80 -39.38 38.55
CA VAL A 208 -28.78 -39.74 37.11
C VAL A 208 -28.83 -38.47 36.24
N LYS A 209 -29.66 -37.49 36.61
CA LYS A 209 -29.72 -36.19 35.91
C LYS A 209 -28.43 -35.39 36.04
N GLU A 210 -27.79 -35.40 37.20
CA GLU A 210 -26.48 -34.78 37.39
C GLU A 210 -25.41 -35.44 36.52
N CYS A 211 -25.37 -36.77 36.49
CA CYS A 211 -24.49 -37.53 35.59
C CYS A 211 -24.77 -37.23 34.11
N GLN A 212 -26.05 -37.15 33.71
CA GLN A 212 -26.46 -36.78 32.35
C GLN A 212 -25.95 -35.39 31.96
N ILE A 213 -26.07 -34.40 32.86
CA ILE A 213 -25.56 -33.04 32.63
C ILE A 213 -24.02 -33.07 32.54
N GLN A 214 -23.32 -33.81 33.40
CA GLN A 214 -21.86 -33.94 33.35
C GLN A 214 -21.38 -34.60 32.05
N ALA A 215 -22.04 -35.68 31.60
CA ALA A 215 -21.77 -36.34 30.33
C ALA A 215 -21.93 -35.36 29.15
N ALA A 216 -23.04 -34.59 29.13
CA ALA A 216 -23.28 -33.57 28.11
C ALA A 216 -22.24 -32.44 28.13
N LYS A 217 -21.80 -31.99 29.33
CA LYS A 217 -20.71 -31.01 29.48
C LYS A 217 -19.40 -31.54 28.89
N ASN A 218 -19.04 -32.79 29.17
CA ASN A 218 -17.81 -33.42 28.67
C ASN A 218 -17.84 -33.64 27.16
N GLU A 219 -18.98 -34.07 26.60
CA GLU A 219 -19.13 -34.23 25.15
C GLU A 219 -19.01 -32.89 24.43
N LEU A 220 -19.67 -31.85 24.95
CA LEU A 220 -19.55 -30.48 24.43
C LEU A 220 -18.11 -29.98 24.49
N GLN A 221 -17.42 -30.22 25.61
CA GLN A 221 -16.02 -29.85 25.77
C GLN A 221 -15.14 -30.52 24.70
N LYS A 222 -15.28 -31.84 24.50
CA LYS A 222 -14.52 -32.59 23.48
C LYS A 222 -14.77 -32.02 22.07
N LYS A 223 -16.03 -31.76 21.71
CA LYS A 223 -16.39 -31.18 20.39
C LYS A 223 -15.75 -29.81 20.19
N VAL A 224 -15.88 -28.91 21.17
CA VAL A 224 -15.32 -27.55 21.07
C VAL A 224 -13.79 -27.58 21.05
N GLN A 225 -13.15 -28.49 21.78
CA GLN A 225 -11.70 -28.67 21.73
C GLN A 225 -11.23 -29.13 20.34
N GLN A 226 -11.91 -30.11 19.73
CA GLN A 226 -11.60 -30.57 18.37
C GLN A 226 -11.78 -29.44 17.34
N GLU A 227 -12.91 -28.73 17.36
CA GLU A 227 -13.15 -27.60 16.46
C GLU A 227 -12.11 -26.48 16.63
N ASN A 228 -11.71 -26.17 17.86
CA ASN A 228 -10.69 -25.16 18.13
C ASN A 228 -9.30 -25.61 17.63
N GLN A 229 -8.97 -26.90 17.76
CA GLN A 229 -7.73 -27.46 17.23
C GLN A 229 -7.67 -27.37 15.71
N GLU A 230 -8.74 -27.75 15.02
CA GLU A 230 -8.85 -27.63 13.56
C GLU A 230 -8.69 -26.18 13.10
N LYS A 231 -9.46 -25.25 13.70
CA LYS A 231 -9.34 -23.81 13.42
C LYS A 231 -7.93 -23.28 13.70
N ASN A 232 -7.27 -23.75 14.75
CA ASN A 232 -5.91 -23.32 15.07
C ASN A 232 -4.93 -23.78 13.99
N GLN A 233 -5.03 -25.03 13.53
CA GLN A 233 -4.20 -25.54 12.44
C GLN A 233 -4.43 -24.77 11.13
N GLU A 234 -5.68 -24.42 10.82
CA GLU A 234 -6.03 -23.62 9.65
C GLU A 234 -5.42 -22.22 9.72
N ILE A 235 -5.56 -21.52 10.86
CA ILE A 235 -5.01 -20.17 11.03
C ILE A 235 -3.48 -20.18 10.97
N VAL A 236 -2.82 -21.18 11.56
CA VAL A 236 -1.36 -21.32 11.47
C VAL A 236 -0.91 -21.52 10.02
N LYS A 237 -1.58 -22.40 9.26
CA LYS A 237 -1.31 -22.59 7.82
C LYS A 237 -1.58 -21.32 7.01
N GLU A 238 -2.63 -20.56 7.34
CA GLU A 238 -2.95 -19.26 6.72
C GLU A 238 -1.80 -18.27 6.97
N LEU A 239 -1.27 -18.22 8.20
CA LEU A 239 -0.18 -17.34 8.59
C LEU A 239 1.15 -17.70 7.89
N GLU A 240 1.48 -18.98 7.81
CA GLU A 240 2.68 -19.46 7.11
C GLU A 240 2.63 -19.10 5.61
N LYS A 241 1.51 -19.41 4.94
CA LYS A 241 1.30 -19.03 3.53
C LYS A 241 1.40 -17.53 3.32
N PHE A 242 0.80 -16.76 4.23
CA PHE A 242 0.87 -15.30 4.19
C PHE A 242 2.31 -14.78 4.29
N ASP A 243 3.12 -15.35 5.18
CA ASP A 243 4.53 -14.96 5.35
C ASP A 243 5.38 -15.35 4.13
N GLU A 244 5.13 -16.51 3.51
CA GLU A 244 5.77 -16.93 2.25
C GLU A 244 5.41 -16.02 1.08
N ASP A 245 4.11 -15.73 0.90
CA ASP A 245 3.63 -14.84 -0.15
C ASP A 245 4.18 -13.42 0.03
N SER A 246 4.26 -12.93 1.28
CA SER A 246 4.88 -11.62 1.59
C SER A 246 6.33 -11.56 1.13
N LYS A 247 7.10 -12.62 1.42
CA LYS A 247 8.52 -12.72 1.03
C LYS A 247 8.67 -12.80 -0.49
N ARG A 248 7.78 -13.52 -1.19
CA ARG A 248 7.78 -13.59 -2.65
C ARG A 248 7.53 -12.20 -3.26
N LEU A 249 6.46 -11.54 -2.84
CA LEU A 249 6.08 -10.22 -3.34
C LEU A 249 7.15 -9.16 -3.07
N LEU A 250 7.78 -9.19 -1.88
CA LEU A 250 8.89 -8.29 -1.56
C LEU A 250 10.09 -8.50 -2.51
N LYS A 251 10.45 -9.77 -2.78
CA LYS A 251 11.54 -10.09 -3.73
C LYS A 251 11.21 -9.62 -5.14
N GLU A 252 9.97 -9.81 -5.59
CA GLU A 252 9.51 -9.34 -6.90
C GLU A 252 9.59 -7.80 -6.98
N LEU A 253 9.11 -7.10 -5.96
CA LEU A 253 9.20 -5.64 -5.86
C LEU A 253 10.66 -5.19 -5.97
N LEU A 254 11.57 -5.73 -5.15
CA LEU A 254 12.99 -5.39 -5.21
C LEU A 254 13.64 -5.71 -6.57
N ALA A 255 13.24 -6.81 -7.22
CA ALA A 255 13.73 -7.16 -8.55
C ALA A 255 13.27 -6.16 -9.61
N THR A 256 12.02 -5.68 -9.54
CA THR A 256 11.51 -4.64 -10.45
C THR A 256 12.20 -3.30 -10.23
N GLU A 257 12.42 -2.90 -8.97
CA GLU A 257 13.15 -1.68 -8.61
C GLU A 257 14.59 -1.71 -9.13
N LYS A 258 15.27 -2.86 -9.00
CA LYS A 258 16.62 -3.05 -9.55
C LYS A 258 16.68 -2.92 -11.06
N LYS A 259 15.68 -3.44 -11.79
CA LYS A 259 15.59 -3.30 -13.25
C LYS A 259 15.38 -1.84 -13.65
N MET A 260 14.44 -1.15 -13.01
CA MET A 260 14.18 0.27 -13.27
C MET A 260 15.42 1.14 -13.00
N ARG A 261 16.17 0.85 -11.92
CA ARG A 261 17.43 1.54 -11.63
C ARG A 261 18.48 1.33 -12.72
N ALA A 262 18.66 0.08 -13.18
CA ALA A 262 19.61 -0.22 -14.25
C ALA A 262 19.22 0.45 -15.58
N GLU A 263 17.92 0.51 -15.89
CA GLU A 263 17.41 1.24 -17.07
C GLU A 263 17.69 2.75 -16.97
N LEU A 264 17.53 3.34 -15.78
CA LEU A 264 17.85 4.75 -15.53
C LEU A 264 19.35 5.02 -15.70
N GLU A 265 20.21 4.17 -15.14
CA GLU A 265 21.67 4.29 -15.29
C GLU A 265 22.10 4.16 -16.76
N GLN A 266 21.47 3.28 -17.54
CA GLN A 266 21.71 3.18 -18.99
C GLN A 266 21.26 4.44 -19.76
N GLN A 267 20.19 5.09 -19.32
CA GLN A 267 19.75 6.37 -19.91
C GLN A 267 20.75 7.48 -19.58
N HIS A 268 21.28 7.51 -18.37
CA HIS A 268 22.31 8.46 -17.94
C HIS A 268 23.60 8.31 -18.75
N GLU A 269 24.04 7.07 -19.00
CA GLU A 269 25.21 6.80 -19.85
C GLU A 269 24.98 7.26 -21.29
N LYS A 270 23.81 6.97 -21.87
CA LYS A 270 23.44 7.45 -23.22
C LYS A 270 23.49 8.96 -23.31
N GLU A 271 22.93 9.68 -22.34
CA GLU A 271 22.96 11.14 -22.32
C GLU A 271 24.39 11.70 -22.29
N ILE A 272 25.29 11.10 -21.52
CA ILE A 272 26.70 11.50 -21.50
C ILE A 272 27.33 11.28 -22.88
N THR A 273 27.10 10.13 -23.51
CA THR A 273 27.63 9.86 -24.85
C THR A 273 27.06 10.79 -25.93
N GLU A 274 25.77 11.14 -25.83
CA GLU A 274 25.14 12.10 -26.74
C GLU A 274 25.71 13.51 -26.57
N ASN A 275 25.98 13.92 -25.33
CA ASN A 275 26.65 15.18 -25.03
C ASN A 275 28.07 15.19 -25.62
N GLU A 276 28.86 14.13 -25.43
CA GLU A 276 30.18 13.99 -26.05
C GLU A 276 30.13 14.07 -27.58
N GLN A 277 29.18 13.37 -28.21
CA GLN A 277 28.96 13.43 -29.66
C GLN A 277 28.58 14.84 -30.13
N LEU A 278 27.74 15.54 -29.37
CA LEU A 278 27.37 16.92 -29.68
C LEU A 278 28.59 17.85 -29.64
N TRP A 279 29.42 17.76 -28.60
CA TRP A 279 30.59 18.62 -28.43
C TRP A 279 31.74 18.30 -29.39
N THR A 280 31.84 17.05 -29.84
CA THR A 280 32.78 16.63 -30.90
C THR A 280 32.25 16.91 -32.31
N SER A 281 30.99 17.32 -32.47
CA SER A 281 30.41 17.61 -33.78
C SER A 281 31.04 18.83 -34.45
N ASP A 282 31.16 18.80 -35.78
CA ASP A 282 31.67 19.91 -36.59
C ASP A 282 30.93 21.22 -36.35
N VAL A 283 29.62 21.16 -36.06
CA VAL A 283 28.80 22.34 -35.82
C VAL A 283 29.24 23.04 -34.53
N LYS A 284 29.49 22.29 -33.46
CA LYS A 284 30.00 22.86 -32.22
C LYS A 284 31.43 23.37 -32.39
N LEU A 285 32.30 22.60 -33.03
CA LEU A 285 33.69 23.02 -33.30
C LEU A 285 33.73 24.32 -34.13
N LYS A 286 32.84 24.50 -35.12
CA LYS A 286 32.76 25.73 -35.93
C LYS A 286 32.45 26.98 -35.10
N ASN A 287 31.69 26.86 -34.01
CA ASN A 287 31.35 28.01 -33.17
C ASN A 287 32.58 28.56 -32.43
N TYR A 288 33.50 27.67 -32.04
CA TYR A 288 34.73 28.03 -31.35
C TYR A 288 35.88 28.36 -32.33
N ASN A 289 35.92 27.73 -33.50
CA ASN A 289 36.94 27.96 -34.53
C ASN A 289 36.74 29.26 -35.35
N ALA A 290 35.83 30.15 -34.95
CA ALA A 290 35.57 31.39 -35.66
C ALA A 290 36.71 32.40 -35.46
N PRO A 291 37.37 32.88 -36.53
CA PRO A 291 38.48 33.83 -36.40
C PRO A 291 37.99 35.19 -35.90
N THR A 292 38.75 35.84 -35.03
CA THR A 292 38.37 37.19 -34.59
C THR A 292 38.51 38.21 -35.72
N ASN A 293 37.89 39.37 -35.55
CA ASN A 293 38.03 40.49 -36.49
C ASN A 293 39.48 40.96 -36.65
N ALA A 294 40.31 40.81 -35.61
CA ALA A 294 41.73 41.17 -35.65
C ALA A 294 42.53 40.21 -36.53
N LEU A 295 42.29 38.91 -36.39
CA LEU A 295 42.93 37.90 -37.24
C LEU A 295 42.49 38.04 -38.71
N MET A 296 41.21 38.37 -38.92
CA MET A 296 40.66 38.67 -40.25
C MET A 296 41.23 39.95 -40.87
N SER A 297 41.50 40.99 -40.08
CA SER A 297 42.11 42.24 -40.58
C SER A 297 43.57 42.05 -40.97
N LEU A 298 44.37 41.35 -40.16
CA LEU A 298 45.75 40.98 -40.47
C LEU A 298 45.82 40.14 -41.76
N LYS A 299 44.91 39.17 -41.94
CA LYS A 299 44.82 38.38 -43.17
C LYS A 299 44.51 39.24 -44.40
N LYS A 300 43.58 40.20 -44.29
CA LYS A 300 43.29 41.17 -45.36
C LYS A 300 44.51 42.04 -45.67
N GLN A 301 45.24 42.50 -44.65
CA GLN A 301 46.45 43.30 -44.82
C GLN A 301 47.57 42.52 -45.53
N ILE A 302 47.78 41.24 -45.16
CA ILE A 302 48.72 40.35 -45.85
C ILE A 302 48.35 40.23 -47.33
N ASN A 303 47.08 40.00 -47.64
CA ASN A 303 46.61 39.89 -49.02
C ASN A 303 46.85 41.20 -49.80
N LEU A 304 46.53 42.36 -49.20
CA LEU A 304 46.73 43.67 -49.83
C LEU A 304 48.22 43.95 -50.10
N LEU A 305 49.10 43.72 -49.12
CA LEU A 305 50.55 43.92 -49.26
C LEU A 305 51.17 42.98 -50.30
N THR A 306 50.64 41.75 -50.42
CA THR A 306 51.06 40.77 -51.43
C THR A 306 50.71 41.25 -52.84
N VAL A 307 49.49 41.77 -53.05
CA VAL A 307 49.06 42.34 -54.34
C VAL A 307 49.89 43.57 -54.72
N GLN A 308 50.34 44.36 -53.73
CA GLN A 308 51.20 45.53 -53.93
C GLN A 308 52.70 45.18 -54.08
N CYS A 309 53.08 43.90 -54.08
CA CYS A 309 54.46 43.42 -54.14
C CYS A 309 55.37 43.92 -52.98
N ARG A 310 54.80 44.28 -51.82
CA ARG A 310 55.54 44.75 -50.63
C ARG A 310 55.91 43.60 -49.70
N PHE A 311 56.76 42.69 -50.16
CA PHE A 311 57.01 41.41 -49.49
C PHE A 311 57.67 41.53 -48.11
N LYS A 312 58.51 42.55 -47.88
CA LYS A 312 59.18 42.77 -46.58
C LYS A 312 58.16 43.10 -45.48
N GLU A 313 57.23 44.01 -45.77
CA GLU A 313 56.14 44.37 -44.85
C GLU A 313 55.19 43.20 -44.64
N ALA A 314 54.82 42.49 -45.72
CA ALA A 314 53.96 41.30 -45.65
C ALA A 314 54.56 40.20 -44.74
N SER A 315 55.89 40.01 -44.77
CA SER A 315 56.57 39.07 -43.87
C SER A 315 56.41 39.42 -42.40
N VAL A 316 56.48 40.72 -42.05
CA VAL A 316 56.28 41.19 -40.66
C VAL A 316 54.84 40.94 -40.22
N VAL A 317 53.86 41.34 -41.02
CA VAL A 317 52.43 41.14 -40.71
C VAL A 317 52.08 39.64 -40.64
N THR A 318 52.74 38.80 -41.43
CA THR A 318 52.56 37.34 -41.39
C THR A 318 53.03 36.74 -40.06
N LYS A 319 54.18 37.19 -39.52
CA LYS A 319 54.65 36.75 -38.19
C LYS A 319 53.67 37.16 -37.10
N GLU A 320 53.14 38.38 -37.17
CA GLU A 320 52.14 38.86 -36.23
C GLU A 320 50.82 38.08 -36.34
N TYR A 321 50.36 37.80 -37.56
CA TYR A 321 49.22 36.93 -37.82
C TYR A 321 49.40 35.54 -37.21
N GLN A 322 50.56 34.90 -37.38
CA GLN A 322 50.84 33.59 -36.80
C GLN A 322 50.84 33.63 -35.27
N ARG A 323 51.43 34.67 -34.66
CA ARG A 323 51.40 34.88 -33.21
C ARG A 323 49.97 35.03 -32.69
N GLN A 324 49.17 35.88 -33.33
CA GLN A 324 47.78 36.12 -32.95
C GLN A 324 46.92 34.86 -33.13
N LYS A 325 47.14 34.13 -34.23
CA LYS A 325 46.46 32.85 -34.50
C LYS A 325 46.71 31.82 -33.40
N ALA A 326 47.96 31.59 -33.04
CA ALA A 326 48.31 30.63 -31.99
C ALA A 326 47.73 31.03 -30.62
N HIS A 327 47.64 32.33 -30.35
CA HIS A 327 47.00 32.85 -29.14
C HIS A 327 45.49 32.60 -29.13
N GLU A 328 44.77 32.98 -30.20
CA GLU A 328 43.32 32.77 -30.33
C GLU A 328 42.94 31.29 -30.33
N GLU A 329 43.74 30.42 -30.97
CA GLU A 329 43.54 28.96 -30.94
C GLU A 329 43.59 28.42 -29.49
N LYS A 330 44.56 28.89 -28.70
CA LYS A 330 44.71 28.48 -27.30
C LYS A 330 43.55 28.98 -26.44
N GLU A 331 43.15 30.24 -26.60
CA GLU A 331 42.03 30.83 -25.84
C GLU A 331 40.70 30.18 -26.21
N SER A 332 40.45 29.98 -27.50
CA SER A 332 39.23 29.32 -27.98
C SER A 332 39.13 27.88 -27.49
N PHE A 333 40.22 27.13 -27.53
CA PHE A 333 40.27 25.78 -26.96
C PHE A 333 39.99 25.77 -25.46
N ALA A 334 40.60 26.69 -24.69
CA ALA A 334 40.37 26.80 -23.26
C ALA A 334 38.91 27.13 -22.93
N GLN A 335 38.29 28.04 -23.70
CA GLN A 335 36.88 28.38 -23.54
C GLN A 335 35.98 27.19 -23.87
N MET A 336 36.25 26.49 -24.98
CA MET A 336 35.48 25.31 -25.39
C MET A 336 35.53 24.22 -24.31
N GLN A 337 36.72 23.95 -23.75
CA GLN A 337 36.88 22.97 -22.68
C GLN A 337 36.10 23.38 -21.42
N HIS A 338 36.21 24.65 -21.01
CA HIS A 338 35.48 25.18 -19.87
C HIS A 338 33.95 25.02 -20.05
N ASP A 339 33.41 25.38 -21.21
CA ASP A 339 31.99 25.28 -21.48
C ASP A 339 31.50 23.83 -21.54
N TYR A 340 32.33 22.91 -22.06
CA TYR A 340 32.06 21.47 -22.02
C TYR A 340 32.02 20.95 -20.59
N ASP A 341 33.01 21.29 -19.76
CA ASP A 341 33.09 20.86 -18.36
C ASP A 341 31.88 21.38 -17.56
N GLU A 342 31.46 22.63 -17.81
CA GLU A 342 30.26 23.21 -17.19
C GLU A 342 28.98 22.45 -17.62
N ALA A 343 28.85 22.14 -18.91
CA ALA A 343 27.71 21.37 -19.43
C ALA A 343 27.66 19.95 -18.85
N LEU A 344 28.81 19.27 -18.79
CA LEU A 344 28.94 17.94 -18.20
C LEU A 344 28.59 17.96 -16.71
N THR A 345 29.09 18.94 -15.97
CA THR A 345 28.80 19.10 -14.54
C THR A 345 27.29 19.22 -14.30
N LYS A 346 26.58 20.03 -15.11
CA LYS A 346 25.11 20.17 -15.02
C LYS A 346 24.37 18.85 -15.28
N ILE A 347 24.83 18.05 -16.25
CA ILE A 347 24.25 16.73 -16.54
C ILE A 347 24.45 15.81 -15.34
N LEU A 348 25.68 15.71 -14.82
CA LEU A 348 26.01 14.85 -13.69
C LEU A 348 25.27 15.23 -12.40
N ASP A 349 25.13 16.52 -12.12
CA ASP A 349 24.38 17.01 -10.97
C ASP A 349 22.89 16.62 -11.07
N ARG A 350 22.29 16.80 -12.25
CA ARG A 350 20.91 16.38 -12.50
C ARG A 350 20.73 14.86 -12.35
N GLN A 351 21.61 14.06 -12.96
CA GLN A 351 21.57 12.60 -12.87
C GLN A 351 21.69 12.11 -11.42
N LYS A 352 22.54 12.77 -10.62
CA LYS A 352 22.68 12.51 -9.18
C LYS A 352 21.41 12.83 -8.40
N GLU A 353 20.74 13.94 -8.71
CA GLU A 353 19.46 14.29 -8.09
C GLU A 353 18.36 13.29 -8.46
N GLU A 354 18.29 12.86 -9.72
CA GLU A 354 17.36 11.84 -10.20
C GLU A 354 17.56 10.50 -9.50
N LEU A 355 18.80 10.02 -9.37
CA LEU A 355 19.11 8.78 -8.63
C LEU A 355 18.72 8.87 -7.16
N LYS A 356 19.00 10.01 -6.51
CA LYS A 356 18.58 10.23 -5.12
C LYS A 356 17.05 10.24 -4.97
N ALA A 357 16.35 10.90 -5.88
CA ALA A 357 14.90 10.93 -5.88
C ALA A 357 14.30 9.53 -6.12
N PHE A 358 14.89 8.76 -7.03
CA PHE A 358 14.52 7.38 -7.27
C PHE A 358 14.71 6.51 -6.02
N ASP A 359 15.89 6.55 -5.39
CA ASP A 359 16.19 5.77 -4.19
C ASP A 359 15.25 6.12 -3.03
N ALA A 360 14.97 7.41 -2.81
CA ALA A 360 13.99 7.85 -1.81
C ALA A 360 12.58 7.32 -2.10
N GLN A 361 12.15 7.33 -3.37
CA GLN A 361 10.85 6.80 -3.77
C GLN A 361 10.77 5.28 -3.60
N THR A 362 11.83 4.54 -3.92
CA THR A 362 11.93 3.10 -3.69
C THR A 362 11.85 2.78 -2.20
N GLU A 363 12.55 3.52 -1.35
CA GLU A 363 12.48 3.35 0.10
C GLU A 363 11.06 3.56 0.65
N ILE A 364 10.36 4.60 0.18
CA ILE A 364 8.96 4.85 0.55
C ILE A 364 8.06 3.69 0.13
N ARG A 365 8.23 3.16 -1.09
CA ARG A 365 7.45 2.02 -1.61
C ARG A 365 7.66 0.76 -0.76
N VAL A 366 8.91 0.45 -0.42
CA VAL A 366 9.24 -0.70 0.43
C VAL A 366 8.61 -0.55 1.82
N LYS A 367 8.78 0.61 2.47
CA LYS A 367 8.17 0.88 3.78
C LYS A 367 6.65 0.79 3.74
N HIS A 368 6.02 1.32 2.69
CA HIS A 368 4.57 1.24 2.52
C HIS A 368 4.09 -0.20 2.39
N PHE A 369 4.81 -1.03 1.62
CA PHE A 369 4.54 -2.45 1.50
C PHE A 369 4.65 -3.16 2.86
N GLU A 370 5.73 -2.94 3.61
CA GLU A 370 5.95 -3.53 4.93
C GLU A 370 4.84 -3.15 5.94
N VAL A 371 4.45 -1.87 5.97
CA VAL A 371 3.37 -1.39 6.84
C VAL A 371 2.05 -2.06 6.48
N THR A 372 1.76 -2.19 5.18
CA THR A 372 0.52 -2.81 4.69
C THR A 372 0.47 -4.30 5.05
N ARG A 373 1.54 -5.05 4.75
CA ARG A 373 1.65 -6.47 5.11
C ARG A 373 1.66 -6.67 6.63
N GLY A 374 2.28 -5.77 7.39
CA GLY A 374 2.27 -5.81 8.85
C GLY A 374 0.87 -5.65 9.45
N LYS A 375 0.01 -4.80 8.86
CA LYS A 375 -1.39 -4.67 9.28
C LYS A 375 -2.19 -5.93 8.98
N GLU A 376 -2.03 -6.49 7.80
CA GLU A 376 -2.70 -7.74 7.38
C GLU A 376 -2.27 -8.92 8.26
N ARG A 377 -0.97 -9.04 8.55
CA ARG A 377 -0.43 -10.07 9.45
C ARG A 377 -1.03 -9.97 10.85
N LYS A 378 -1.10 -8.76 11.41
CA LYS A 378 -1.73 -8.51 12.72
C LYS A 378 -3.20 -8.93 12.76
N ALA A 379 -3.93 -8.81 11.65
CA ALA A 379 -5.32 -9.28 11.59
C ALA A 379 -5.41 -10.80 11.76
N ILE A 380 -4.50 -11.57 11.14
CA ILE A 380 -4.42 -13.03 11.28
C ILE A 380 -3.98 -13.41 12.71
N GLU A 381 -2.99 -12.71 13.27
CA GLU A 381 -2.56 -12.91 14.66
C GLU A 381 -3.70 -12.66 15.67
N ASN A 382 -4.52 -11.64 15.43
CA ASN A 382 -5.71 -11.39 16.25
C ASN A 382 -6.71 -12.54 16.16
N LYS A 383 -6.94 -13.13 14.98
CA LYS A 383 -7.78 -14.34 14.84
C LYS A 383 -7.21 -15.49 15.68
N LEU A 384 -5.89 -15.70 15.60
CA LEU A 384 -5.19 -16.72 16.37
C LEU A 384 -5.33 -16.50 17.88
N GLN A 385 -5.18 -15.25 18.35
CA GLN A 385 -5.35 -14.92 19.76
C GLN A 385 -6.79 -15.11 20.25
N ILE A 386 -7.78 -14.74 19.43
CA ILE A 386 -9.20 -15.01 19.75
C ILE A 386 -9.41 -16.52 19.88
N ASN A 387 -8.86 -17.32 18.96
CA ASN A 387 -9.00 -18.78 19.00
C ASN A 387 -8.29 -19.41 20.22
N LYS A 388 -7.16 -18.85 20.66
CA LYS A 388 -6.49 -19.25 21.90
C LYS A 388 -7.35 -18.95 23.12
N ASN A 389 -7.92 -17.75 23.21
CA ASN A 389 -8.81 -17.37 24.31
C ASN A 389 -10.08 -18.25 24.35
N THR A 390 -10.60 -18.66 23.19
CA THR A 390 -11.72 -19.63 23.13
C THR A 390 -11.29 -21.02 23.54
N ALA A 391 -10.07 -21.46 23.19
CA ALA A 391 -9.50 -22.72 23.65
C ALA A 391 -9.29 -22.75 25.18
N GLU A 392 -8.77 -21.68 25.77
CA GLU A 392 -8.64 -21.53 27.23
C GLU A 392 -10.01 -21.59 27.92
N THR A 393 -11.02 -20.94 27.35
CA THR A 393 -12.40 -21.03 27.89
C THR A 393 -12.97 -22.44 27.77
N ALA A 394 -12.55 -23.22 26.76
CA ALA A 394 -12.96 -24.61 26.57
C ALA A 394 -12.23 -25.60 27.50
N GLN A 395 -11.20 -25.18 28.24
CA GLN A 395 -10.59 -26.03 29.26
C GLN A 395 -11.50 -26.18 30.50
N ASP A 396 -12.35 -25.20 30.76
CA ASP A 396 -13.32 -25.23 31.86
C ASP A 396 -14.71 -25.66 31.34
N PRO A 397 -15.17 -26.89 31.65
CA PRO A 397 -16.43 -27.42 31.14
C PRO A 397 -17.65 -26.67 31.70
N GLU A 398 -17.55 -26.11 32.90
CA GLU A 398 -18.65 -25.38 33.53
C GLU A 398 -18.83 -23.99 32.91
N LYS A 399 -17.73 -23.27 32.72
CA LYS A 399 -17.73 -21.98 32.03
C LYS A 399 -18.19 -22.10 30.58
N LEU A 400 -17.76 -23.16 29.88
CA LEU A 400 -18.22 -23.46 28.52
C LEU A 400 -19.72 -23.73 28.47
N TRP A 401 -20.22 -24.59 29.37
CA TRP A 401 -21.64 -24.91 29.47
C TRP A 401 -22.51 -23.69 29.75
N ALA A 402 -22.09 -22.84 30.69
CA ALA A 402 -22.78 -21.58 30.98
C ALA A 402 -22.84 -20.66 29.75
N LYS A 403 -21.72 -20.50 29.04
CA LYS A 403 -21.64 -19.68 27.82
C LYS A 403 -22.56 -20.19 26.71
N THR A 404 -22.57 -21.51 26.47
CA THR A 404 -23.44 -22.13 25.46
C THR A 404 -24.92 -22.03 25.82
N ASN A 405 -25.27 -22.17 27.09
CA ASN A 405 -26.65 -22.02 27.54
C ASN A 405 -27.14 -20.57 27.47
N VAL A 406 -26.29 -19.59 27.79
CA VAL A 406 -26.61 -18.17 27.59
C VAL A 406 -26.84 -17.88 26.10
N GLN A 407 -26.00 -18.41 25.21
CA GLN A 407 -26.23 -18.28 23.76
C GLN A 407 -27.55 -18.92 23.31
N ARG A 408 -27.88 -20.12 23.80
CA ARG A 408 -29.16 -20.77 23.50
C ARG A 408 -30.36 -19.98 24.03
N ALA A 409 -30.25 -19.42 25.23
CA ALA A 409 -31.27 -18.56 25.80
C ALA A 409 -31.47 -17.30 24.96
N GLN A 410 -30.39 -16.65 24.49
CA GLN A 410 -30.48 -15.47 23.61
C GLN A 410 -31.07 -15.78 22.23
N ILE A 411 -30.80 -16.96 21.66
CA ILE A 411 -31.36 -17.38 20.36
C ILE A 411 -32.85 -17.74 20.50
N ASN A 412 -33.24 -18.38 21.60
CA ASN A 412 -34.64 -18.74 21.87
C ASN A 412 -35.47 -17.56 22.38
N GLU A 413 -34.85 -16.60 23.08
CA GLU A 413 -35.39 -15.27 23.35
C GLU A 413 -35.08 -14.31 22.20
N GLY A 414 -35.22 -14.79 20.96
CA GLY A 414 -35.19 -13.92 19.79
C GLY A 414 -36.05 -12.68 20.08
N PRO A 415 -35.51 -11.46 19.93
CA PRO A 415 -36.26 -10.26 20.21
C PRO A 415 -37.40 -10.15 19.18
N LEU A 416 -38.58 -10.65 19.53
CA LEU A 416 -39.85 -10.19 18.95
C LEU A 416 -40.20 -8.76 19.40
N ASN A 417 -39.29 -8.10 20.11
CA ASN A 417 -39.26 -6.65 20.13
C ASN A 417 -38.67 -6.20 18.79
N ALA A 418 -39.55 -6.04 17.80
CA ALA A 418 -39.28 -5.18 16.66
C ALA A 418 -38.62 -3.90 17.21
N SER A 419 -37.35 -3.68 16.88
CA SER A 419 -36.67 -2.45 17.25
C SER A 419 -37.44 -1.30 16.61
N THR A 420 -38.20 -0.58 17.42
CA THR A 420 -38.80 0.72 17.06
C THR A 420 -37.75 1.82 16.90
N LYS A 421 -36.46 1.48 17.03
CA LYS A 421 -35.34 2.39 16.78
C LYS A 421 -34.80 2.14 15.37
N LEU A 422 -35.13 3.08 14.47
CA LEU A 422 -34.56 3.24 13.14
C LEU A 422 -33.03 3.28 13.20
N THR A 423 -32.37 2.53 12.31
CA THR A 423 -30.92 2.49 12.23
C THR A 423 -30.40 3.47 11.18
N ARG A 424 -29.14 3.92 11.33
CA ARG A 424 -28.51 4.94 10.49
C ARG A 424 -28.43 4.61 8.99
N LYS A 425 -28.72 3.36 8.60
CA LYS A 425 -28.79 2.91 7.19
C LYS A 425 -30.18 3.07 6.57
N ASP A 426 -31.21 3.24 7.40
CA ASP A 426 -32.58 3.57 6.98
C ASP A 426 -32.73 5.09 6.71
N ILE A 427 -31.67 5.85 6.98
CA ILE A 427 -31.48 7.25 6.58
C ILE A 427 -30.68 7.18 5.28
N ALA A 428 -31.36 7.29 4.15
CA ALA A 428 -30.70 7.39 2.85
C ALA A 428 -29.88 8.68 2.82
N ASP A 429 -28.55 8.56 2.77
CA ASP A 429 -27.63 9.63 2.39
C ASP A 429 -27.86 9.94 0.90
N SER A 430 -28.94 10.65 0.57
CA SER A 430 -29.11 11.26 -0.75
C SER A 430 -28.37 12.58 -0.78
N ASP A 431 -27.34 12.61 -1.61
CA ASP A 431 -26.84 13.77 -2.35
C ASP A 431 -26.36 14.97 -1.52
N PHE A 432 -25.07 14.94 -1.18
CA PHE A 432 -24.32 16.19 -1.08
C PHE A 432 -24.18 16.79 -2.48
N GLU A 433 -25.08 17.72 -2.79
CA GLU A 433 -24.93 18.66 -3.88
C GLU A 433 -23.64 19.47 -3.63
N LEU A 434 -22.61 19.21 -4.45
CA LEU A 434 -21.34 19.93 -4.39
C LEU A 434 -21.59 21.41 -4.65
N LEU A 435 -21.21 22.26 -3.68
CA LEU A 435 -21.06 23.69 -3.89
C LEU A 435 -20.04 23.94 -5.01
N THR A 436 -20.52 24.42 -6.16
CA THR A 436 -19.67 24.91 -7.23
C THR A 436 -18.99 26.19 -6.78
N LEU A 437 -17.71 26.07 -6.40
CA LEU A 437 -16.85 27.22 -6.14
C LEU A 437 -16.57 27.97 -7.45
N PRO A 438 -16.51 29.32 -7.43
CA PRO A 438 -16.12 30.09 -8.59
C PRO A 438 -14.68 29.76 -9.00
N PRO A 439 -14.37 29.67 -10.31
CA PRO A 439 -13.05 29.28 -10.79
C PRO A 439 -11.97 30.26 -10.30
N LEU A 440 -10.87 29.68 -9.81
CA LEU A 440 -9.68 30.41 -9.41
C LEU A 440 -9.11 31.19 -10.60
N ASP A 441 -8.94 32.50 -10.41
CA ASP A 441 -8.32 33.40 -11.38
C ASP A 441 -6.81 33.11 -11.46
N LEU A 442 -6.46 32.13 -12.31
CA LEU A 442 -5.08 31.81 -12.64
C LEU A 442 -4.54 32.91 -13.55
N LYS A 443 -4.09 34.01 -12.94
CA LYS A 443 -3.18 34.96 -13.56
C LYS A 443 -1.87 34.25 -13.88
N ARG A 444 -1.84 33.57 -15.03
CA ARG A 444 -0.61 33.21 -15.72
C ARG A 444 0.11 34.51 -16.01
N LYS A 445 1.17 34.78 -15.24
CA LYS A 445 2.19 35.76 -15.62
C LYS A 445 2.70 35.35 -17.00
N LYS A 446 2.42 36.20 -17.99
CA LYS A 446 3.08 36.16 -19.29
C LYS A 446 4.55 36.50 -19.14
#